data_AF-A0A1W9TFB7-F1
#
_entry.id   AF-A0A1W9TFB7-F1
#
_cell.length_a   1.000
_cell.length_b   1.000
_cell.length_c   1.000
_cell.angle_alpha   90.00
_cell.angle_beta   90.00
_cell.angle_gamma   90.00
#
_symmetry.space_group_name_H-M   'P 1'
#
loop_
_entity.id
_entity.type
_entity.pdbx_description
1 polymer ?
#
loop_
_entity_poly.entity_id
_entity_poly.type
_entity_poly.pdbx_seq_one_letter_code
_entity_poly.pdbx_strand_id
1 'polypeptide(L)'
;MTWWETEEMAVYVSGVEAALDEWTMSNSQMRHEQDAINRMVKKISEISSQTTESEKKAFLVHLASRVEGLRRHLTERLKRDIPRQGSTPE
;
A
#
# COMPACT_ATOMS: atom_id res chain seq x y z
N MET A 1 0.17 18.62 3.98
CA MET A 1 1.26 17.63 3.99
C MET A 1 2.54 18.29 3.53
N THR A 2 3.58 18.21 4.34
CA THR A 2 4.90 18.76 4.05
C THR A 2 5.66 17.84 3.08
N TRP A 3 6.80 18.33 2.58
CA TRP A 3 7.70 17.51 1.76
C TRP A 3 8.23 16.30 2.55
N TRP A 4 8.70 16.55 3.78
CA TRP A 4 9.16 15.50 4.69
C TRP A 4 8.13 14.40 4.93
N GLU A 5 6.86 14.76 5.17
CA GLU A 5 5.79 13.75 5.32
C GLU A 5 5.62 12.88 4.05
N THR A 6 5.88 13.46 2.88
CA THR A 6 5.79 12.76 1.59
C THR A 6 6.95 11.77 1.41
N GLU A 7 8.15 12.15 1.87
CA GLU A 7 9.33 11.28 1.89
C GLU A 7 9.18 10.13 2.89
N GLU A 8 8.69 10.39 4.11
CA GLU A 8 8.41 9.36 5.11
C GLU A 8 7.41 8.32 4.59
N MET A 9 6.37 8.76 3.88
CA MET A 9 5.43 7.85 3.21
C MET A 9 6.12 6.98 2.16
N ALA A 10 7.06 7.53 1.39
CA ALA A 10 7.81 6.76 0.40
C ALA A 10 8.76 5.74 1.05
N VAL A 11 9.43 6.11 2.15
CA VAL A 11 10.27 5.19 2.96
C VAL A 11 9.42 4.05 3.49
N TYR A 12 8.27 4.36 4.09
CA TYR A 12 7.34 3.36 4.59
C TYR A 12 6.87 2.38 3.50
N VAL A 13 6.43 2.90 2.35
CA VAL A 13 5.99 2.06 1.21
C VAL A 13 7.10 1.12 0.76
N SER A 14 8.34 1.61 0.70
CA SER A 14 9.50 0.80 0.31
C SER A 14 9.77 -0.32 1.33
N GLY A 15 9.56 -0.06 2.62
CA GLY A 15 9.67 -1.08 3.68
C GLY A 15 8.62 -2.18 3.56
N VAL A 16 7.37 -1.83 3.27
CA VAL A 16 6.30 -2.82 3.07
C VAL A 16 6.50 -3.63 1.78
N GLU A 17 6.95 -2.98 0.70
CA GLU A 17 7.32 -3.67 -0.56
C GLU A 17 8.41 -4.71 -0.30
N ALA A 18 9.50 -4.32 0.39
CA ALA A 18 10.60 -5.24 0.73
C ALA A 18 10.11 -6.41 1.59
N ALA A 19 9.31 -6.15 2.63
CA ALA A 19 8.79 -7.20 3.50
C ALA A 19 7.85 -8.19 2.77
N LEU A 20 7.12 -7.72 1.75
CA LEU A 20 6.35 -8.61 0.89
C LEU A 20 7.25 -9.43 -0.03
N ASP A 21 8.24 -8.82 -0.66
CA ASP A 21 9.16 -9.51 -1.57
C ASP A 21 9.98 -10.59 -0.83
N GLU A 22 10.33 -10.34 0.43
CA GLU A 22 11.03 -11.28 1.31
C GLU A 22 10.11 -12.32 1.97
N TRP A 23 8.79 -12.24 1.77
CA TRP A 23 7.80 -13.14 2.39
C TRP A 23 7.83 -13.16 3.93
N THR A 24 8.24 -12.06 4.56
CA THR A 24 8.42 -11.96 6.01
C THR A 24 7.15 -11.57 6.75
N MET A 25 6.12 -11.13 6.03
CA MET A 25 4.85 -10.67 6.62
C MET A 25 3.86 -11.80 6.87
N SER A 26 3.33 -11.84 8.10
CA SER A 26 2.14 -12.64 8.43
C SER A 26 0.85 -12.03 7.87
N ASN A 27 -0.24 -12.80 7.82
CA ASN A 27 -1.56 -12.30 7.41
C ASN A 27 -2.08 -11.15 8.27
N SER A 28 -1.86 -11.20 9.58
CA SER A 28 -2.28 -10.13 10.48
C SER A 28 -1.56 -8.83 10.13
N GLN A 29 -0.24 -8.91 9.91
CA GLN A 29 0.56 -7.78 9.44
C GLN A 29 0.09 -7.30 8.06
N MET A 30 -0.13 -8.18 7.09
CA MET A 30 -0.63 -7.80 5.76
C MET A 30 -1.98 -7.08 5.82
N ARG A 31 -2.89 -7.45 6.72
CA ARG A 31 -4.16 -6.73 6.92
C ARG A 31 -3.93 -5.34 7.52
N HIS A 32 -3.06 -5.24 8.53
CA HIS A 32 -2.70 -3.95 9.11
C HIS A 32 -2.07 -3.01 8.09
N GLU A 33 -1.14 -3.51 7.28
CA GLU A 33 -0.51 -2.76 6.20
C GLU A 33 -1.54 -2.38 5.13
N GLN A 34 -2.46 -3.29 4.76
CA GLN A 34 -3.51 -2.97 3.80
C GLN A 34 -4.38 -1.79 4.25
N ASP A 35 -4.72 -1.71 5.53
CA ASP A 35 -5.46 -0.58 6.09
C ASP A 35 -4.63 0.72 6.07
N ALA A 36 -3.35 0.65 6.39
CA ALA A 36 -2.45 1.80 6.31
C ALA A 36 -2.30 2.31 4.87
N ILE A 37 -2.06 1.40 3.92
CA ILE A 37 -1.98 1.68 2.49
C ILE A 37 -3.29 2.29 1.97
N ASN A 38 -4.46 1.79 2.40
CA ASN A 38 -5.76 2.38 2.05
C ASN A 38 -5.91 3.83 2.54
N ARG A 39 -5.43 4.15 3.74
CA ARG A 39 -5.40 5.53 4.25
C ARG A 39 -4.42 6.40 3.45
N MET A 40 -3.27 5.86 3.05
CA MET A 40 -2.29 6.58 2.23
C MET A 40 -2.83 6.92 0.85
N VAL A 41 -3.53 6.00 0.17
CA VAL A 41 -4.18 6.30 -1.12
C VAL A 41 -5.10 7.51 -1.01
N LYS A 42 -5.96 7.54 0.02
CA LYS A 42 -6.89 8.66 0.25
C LYS A 42 -6.13 9.97 0.49
N LYS A 43 -5.14 9.94 1.39
CA LYS A 43 -4.30 11.11 1.72
C LYS A 43 -3.58 11.66 0.48
N ILE A 44 -2.94 10.79 -0.32
CA ILE A 44 -2.24 11.19 -1.54
C ILE A 44 -3.21 11.82 -2.55
N SER A 45 -4.38 11.21 -2.75
CA SER A 45 -5.39 11.73 -3.69
C SER A 45 -5.88 13.13 -3.28
N GLU A 46 -6.18 13.33 -2.01
CA GLU A 46 -6.63 14.63 -1.48
C GLU A 46 -5.56 15.70 -1.68
N ILE A 47 -4.31 15.42 -1.29
CA ILE A 47 -3.24 16.41 -1.34
C ILE A 47 -2.77 16.69 -2.76
N SER A 48 -2.76 15.69 -3.63
CA SER A 48 -2.43 15.88 -5.05
C SER A 48 -3.41 16.82 -5.75
N SER A 49 -4.66 16.88 -5.28
CA SER A 49 -5.67 17.81 -5.79
C SER A 49 -5.51 19.23 -5.28
N GLN A 50 -4.88 19.41 -4.11
CA GLN A 50 -4.73 20.70 -3.42
C GLN A 50 -3.37 21.36 -3.66
N THR A 51 -2.33 20.58 -3.99
CA THR A 51 -0.98 21.11 -4.15
C THR A 51 -0.80 21.83 -5.49
N THR A 52 -0.22 23.03 -5.43
CA THR A 52 0.18 23.83 -6.61
C THR A 52 1.65 23.62 -6.98
N GLU A 53 2.41 22.93 -6.14
CA GLU A 53 3.83 22.61 -6.35
C GLU A 53 3.94 21.48 -7.39
N SER A 54 4.43 21.80 -8.59
CA SER A 54 4.51 20.86 -9.72
C SER A 54 5.37 19.63 -9.41
N GLU A 55 6.54 19.82 -8.80
CA GLU A 55 7.47 18.75 -8.43
C GLU A 55 6.85 17.77 -7.43
N LYS A 56 6.22 18.32 -6.39
CA LYS A 56 5.49 17.54 -5.38
C LYS A 56 4.32 16.79 -5.98
N LYS A 57 3.58 17.42 -6.88
CA LYS A 57 2.48 16.77 -7.59
C LYS A 57 2.98 15.58 -8.41
N ALA A 58 4.07 15.74 -9.15
CA ALA A 58 4.68 14.65 -9.91
C ALA A 58 5.13 13.50 -8.98
N PHE A 59 5.80 13.83 -7.87
CA PHE A 59 6.20 12.85 -6.87
C PHE A 59 5.01 12.08 -6.29
N LEU A 60 3.94 12.79 -5.91
CA LEU A 60 2.72 12.18 -5.37
C LEU A 60 2.02 11.27 -6.37
N VAL A 61 2.04 11.60 -7.66
CA VAL A 61 1.52 10.73 -8.73
C VAL A 61 2.31 9.42 -8.81
N HIS A 62 3.65 9.50 -8.75
CA HIS A 62 4.49 8.29 -8.72
C HIS A 62 4.24 7.45 -7.46
N LEU A 63 4.16 8.10 -6.30
CA LEU A 63 3.87 7.43 -5.03
C LEU A 63 2.48 6.77 -5.05
N ALA A 64 1.46 7.45 -5.59
CA ALA A 64 0.12 6.89 -5.74
C ALA A 64 0.12 5.59 -6.55
N SER A 65 0.88 5.57 -7.66
CA SER A 65 1.00 4.36 -8.50
C SER A 65 1.62 3.19 -7.73
N ARG A 66 2.68 3.44 -6.93
CA ARG A 66 3.32 2.42 -6.10
C ARG A 66 2.37 1.88 -5.02
N VAL A 67 1.72 2.79 -4.30
CA VAL A 67 0.76 2.45 -3.23
C VAL A 67 -0.42 1.64 -3.79
N GLU A 68 -0.92 1.96 -4.98
CA GLU A 68 -1.95 1.16 -5.66
C GLU A 68 -1.45 -0.24 -6.06
N GLY A 69 -0.23 -0.35 -6.58
CA GLY A 69 0.41 -1.64 -6.88
C GLY A 69 0.53 -2.51 -5.63
N LEU A 70 1.01 -1.91 -4.54
CA LEU A 70 1.14 -2.55 -3.23
C LEU A 70 -0.21 -3.00 -2.67
N ARG A 71 -1.24 -2.16 -2.76
CA ARG A 71 -2.61 -2.51 -2.34
C ARG A 71 -3.11 -3.75 -3.08
N ARG A 72 -2.90 -3.82 -4.41
CA ARG A 72 -3.29 -4.98 -5.21
C ARG A 72 -2.50 -6.22 -4.79
N HIS A 73 -1.19 -6.11 -4.61
CA HIS A 73 -0.35 -7.22 -4.18
C HIS A 73 -0.80 -7.80 -2.83
N LEU A 74 -1.03 -6.94 -1.82
CA LEU A 74 -1.58 -7.33 -0.52
C LEU A 74 -2.95 -8.02 -0.65
N THR A 75 -3.83 -7.44 -1.47
CA THR A 75 -5.18 -7.98 -1.70
C THR A 75 -5.12 -9.38 -2.30
N GLU A 76 -4.29 -9.58 -3.32
CA GLU A 76 -4.15 -10.89 -3.98
C GLU A 76 -3.51 -11.93 -3.05
N ARG A 77 -2.53 -11.56 -2.22
CA ARG A 77 -1.98 -12.48 -1.22
C ARG A 77 -3.01 -12.88 -0.17
N LEU A 78 -3.74 -11.92 0.39
CA LEU A 78 -4.77 -12.18 1.40
C LEU A 78 -5.94 -13.02 0.86
N LYS A 79 -6.25 -12.96 -0.44
CA LYS A 79 -7.23 -13.84 -1.10
C LYS A 79 -6.76 -15.29 -1.18
N ARG A 80 -5.47 -15.52 -1.49
CA ARG A 80 -4.89 -16.87 -1.66
C ARG A 80 -4.92 -17.68 -0.36
N ASP A 81 -4.94 -16.99 0.78
CA ASP A 81 -4.90 -17.61 2.10
C ASP A 81 -6.28 -17.71 2.79
N ILE A 82 -7.37 -17.37 2.07
CA ILE A 82 -8.71 -17.76 2.50
C ILE A 82 -8.78 -19.28 2.30
N PRO A 83 -8.96 -20.09 3.36
CA PRO A 83 -9.17 -21.51 3.19
C PRO A 83 -10.34 -21.70 2.24
N ARG A 84 -10.16 -22.49 1.17
CA ARG A 84 -11.30 -22.97 0.38
C ARG A 84 -12.21 -23.73 1.33
N GLN A 85 -13.21 -23.07 1.90
CA GLN A 85 -14.33 -23.76 2.54
C GLN A 85 -15.00 -24.57 1.44
N GLY A 86 -14.80 -25.88 1.45
CA GLY A 86 -15.46 -26.80 0.53
C GLY A 86 -14.54 -27.75 -0.22
N SER A 87 -13.78 -28.56 0.52
CA SER A 87 -13.51 -29.92 0.06
C SER A 87 -13.57 -30.81 1.29
N THR A 88 -14.81 -31.07 1.72
CA THR A 88 -15.13 -32.30 2.47
C THR A 88 -14.74 -33.47 1.57
N PRO A 89 -13.83 -34.35 2.01
CA PRO A 89 -13.67 -35.64 1.35
C PRO A 89 -14.86 -36.52 1.75
N GLU A 90 -15.60 -37.00 0.75
CA GLU A 90 -16.37 -38.24 0.88
C GLU A 90 -15.42 -39.45 0.86
#